data_AF-Q18D36-F1
#
_entry.id   AF-Q18D36-F1
#
_cell.length_a   1.000
_cell.length_b   1.000
_cell.length_c   1.000
_cell.angle_alpha   90.00
_cell.angle_beta   90.00
_cell.angle_gamma   90.00
#
_symmetry.space_group_name_H-M   'P 1'
#
loop_
_entity.id
_entity.type
_entity.pdbx_description
1 polymer ?
#
loop_
_entity_poly.entity_id
_entity_poly.type
_entity_poly.pdbx_seq_one_letter_code
_entity_poly.pdbx_strand_id
1 'polypeptide(L)'
;MKIYYEKENSKKANVNNIPSVFAFNFLRNFLTSKEYEETRKEYFINNLTKSQVNQAMKDLKWLFREYEGLEVITMESLDGVKTRIVL
;
A
#
# COMPACT_ATOMS: atom_id res chain seq x y z
N MET A 1 -5.30 -6.75 7.93
CA MET A 1 -5.43 -5.47 7.20
C MET A 1 -6.54 -4.62 7.77
N LYS A 2 -6.14 -3.49 8.31
CA LYS A 2 -6.95 -2.44 8.90
C LYS A 2 -6.59 -1.14 8.18
N ILE A 3 -7.59 -0.38 7.76
CA ILE A 3 -7.39 0.98 7.30
C ILE A 3 -7.77 1.93 8.41
N TYR A 4 -6.81 2.77 8.78
CA TYR A 4 -6.97 3.84 9.71
C TYR A 4 -7.22 5.13 8.94
N TYR A 5 -8.35 5.75 9.21
CA TYR A 5 -8.71 7.07 8.69
C TYR A 5 -8.59 8.09 9.81
N GLU A 6 -7.75 9.10 9.57
CA GLU A 6 -7.52 10.19 10.50
C GLU A 6 -7.72 11.52 9.76
N LYS A 7 -8.63 12.35 10.26
CA LYS A 7 -8.79 13.72 9.79
C LYS A 7 -8.02 14.66 10.71
N GLU A 8 -7.42 15.71 10.17
CA GLU A 8 -6.55 16.64 10.91
C GLU A 8 -7.14 17.16 12.24
N ASN A 9 -8.47 17.32 12.31
CA ASN A 9 -9.18 17.80 13.51
C ASN A 9 -9.87 16.69 14.34
N SER A 10 -9.64 15.41 14.02
CA SER A 10 -10.25 14.28 14.72
C SER A 10 -9.39 13.80 15.89
N LYS A 11 -9.99 13.57 17.06
CA LYS A 11 -9.31 12.97 18.22
C LYS A 11 -9.22 11.43 18.14
N LYS A 12 -9.83 10.79 17.14
CA LYS A 12 -9.88 9.32 17.00
C LYS A 12 -9.76 8.88 15.54
N ALA A 13 -8.96 7.85 15.30
CA ALA A 13 -8.87 7.18 14.00
C ALA A 13 -10.02 6.18 13.84
N ASN A 14 -10.66 6.15 12.67
CA ASN A 14 -11.64 5.14 12.31
C ASN A 14 -10.96 3.94 11.65
N VAL A 15 -11.37 2.72 12.01
CA VAL A 15 -10.76 1.48 11.53
C VAL A 15 -11.73 0.68 10.69
N ASN A 16 -11.39 0.45 9.43
CA ASN A 16 -12.15 -0.42 8.52
C ASN A 16 -11.31 -1.63 8.12
N ASN A 17 -11.94 -2.80 8.01
CA ASN A 17 -11.29 -3.99 7.48
C ASN A 17 -11.39 -4.00 5.95
N ILE A 18 -10.26 -3.86 5.26
CA ILE A 18 -10.18 -4.09 3.81
C ILE A 18 -9.76 -5.53 3.53
N PRO A 19 -10.39 -6.22 2.55
CA PRO A 19 -9.93 -7.53 2.12
C PRO A 19 -8.48 -7.48 1.62
N SER A 20 -7.63 -8.40 2.07
CA SER A 20 -6.21 -8.48 1.67
C SER A 20 -6.01 -8.49 0.15
N VAL A 21 -6.95 -9.08 -0.59
CA VAL A 21 -6.98 -9.12 -2.05
C VAL A 21 -6.90 -7.73 -2.67
N PHE A 22 -7.62 -6.74 -2.11
CA PHE A 22 -7.63 -5.38 -2.64
C PHE A 22 -6.24 -4.73 -2.59
N ALA A 23 -5.57 -4.83 -1.44
CA ALA A 23 -4.25 -4.22 -1.29
C ALA A 23 -3.15 -4.94 -2.08
N PHE A 24 -3.20 -6.28 -2.18
CA PHE A 24 -2.29 -6.99 -3.06
C PHE A 24 -2.50 -6.61 -4.54
N ASN A 25 -3.76 -6.38 -4.95
CA ASN A 25 -4.04 -5.86 -6.28
C ASN A 25 -3.53 -4.42 -6.46
N PHE A 26 -3.70 -3.55 -5.47
CA PHE A 26 -3.15 -2.21 -5.50
C PHE A 26 -1.62 -2.23 -5.64
N LEU A 27 -0.91 -2.98 -4.80
CA LEU A 27 0.56 -3.09 -4.86
C LEU A 27 1.02 -3.66 -6.20
N ARG A 28 0.31 -4.67 -6.72
CA ARG A 28 0.62 -5.22 -8.05
C ARG A 28 0.43 -4.16 -9.14
N ASN A 29 -0.67 -3.41 -9.10
CA ASN A 29 -0.94 -2.33 -10.04
C ASN A 29 0.09 -1.20 -9.92
N PHE A 30 0.51 -0.86 -8.69
CA PHE A 30 1.59 0.08 -8.45
C PHE A 30 2.88 -0.35 -9.15
N LEU A 31 3.22 -1.65 -9.10
CA LEU A 31 4.41 -2.20 -9.76
C LEU A 31 4.32 -2.29 -11.29
N THR A 32 3.12 -2.31 -11.89
CA THR A 32 2.95 -2.61 -13.32
C THR A 32 2.27 -1.53 -14.16
N SER A 33 1.44 -0.66 -13.57
CA SER A 33 0.66 0.33 -14.33
C SER A 33 1.54 1.49 -14.79
N LYS A 34 1.26 2.06 -15.96
CA LYS A 34 1.93 3.27 -16.45
C LYS A 34 1.61 4.50 -15.60
N GLU A 35 0.43 4.53 -14.99
CA GLU A 35 -0.04 5.65 -14.14
C GLU A 35 0.90 5.92 -12.96
N TYR A 36 1.60 4.89 -12.47
CA TYR A 36 2.53 5.00 -11.35
C TYR A 36 4.00 5.01 -11.79
N GLU A 37 4.30 5.16 -13.08
CA GLU A 37 5.68 5.05 -13.58
C GLU A 37 6.61 6.13 -12.99
N GLU A 38 6.16 7.39 -12.95
CA GLU A 38 6.95 8.49 -12.38
C GLU A 38 7.17 8.28 -10.88
N THR A 39 6.11 8.00 -10.13
CA THR A 39 6.18 7.70 -8.70
C THR A 39 7.11 6.50 -8.43
N ARG A 40 7.02 5.42 -9.20
CA ARG A 40 7.93 4.27 -9.04
C ARG A 40 9.40 4.65 -9.20
N LYS A 41 9.71 5.51 -10.17
CA LYS A 41 11.08 5.99 -10.41
C LYS A 41 11.61 6.78 -9.22
N GLU A 42 10.78 7.57 -8.53
CA GLU A 42 11.15 8.26 -7.28
C GLU A 42 11.56 7.28 -6.18
N TYR A 43 10.96 6.09 -6.14
CA TYR A 43 11.34 5.00 -5.23
C TYR A 43 12.47 4.11 -5.77
N PHE A 44 13.17 4.51 -6.85
CA PHE A 44 14.19 3.72 -7.53
C PHE A 44 13.70 2.36 -8.06
N ILE A 45 12.39 2.25 -8.32
CA ILE A 45 11.77 1.05 -8.88
C ILE A 45 11.68 1.22 -10.40
N ASN A 46 12.58 0.55 -11.12
CA ASN A 46 12.55 0.48 -12.57
C ASN A 46 11.41 -0.41 -13.08
N ASN A 47 11.20 -0.43 -14.40
CA ASN A 47 10.23 -1.32 -15.03
C ASN A 47 10.61 -2.79 -14.76
N LEU A 48 9.77 -3.45 -13.96
CA LEU A 48 9.97 -4.84 -13.56
C LEU A 48 9.43 -5.79 -14.62
N THR A 49 10.17 -6.88 -14.86
CA THR A 49 9.65 -8.02 -15.63
C THR A 49 8.54 -8.74 -14.87
N LYS A 50 7.71 -9.52 -15.57
CA LYS A 50 6.66 -10.33 -14.94
C LYS A 50 7.19 -11.24 -13.83
N SER A 51 8.39 -11.80 -14.01
CA SER A 51 9.05 -12.66 -13.01
C SER A 51 9.40 -11.87 -11.74
N GLN A 52 10.02 -10.69 -11.91
CA GLN A 52 10.36 -9.82 -10.78
C GLN A 52 9.14 -9.32 -10.02
N VAL A 53 8.06 -8.96 -10.72
CA VAL A 53 6.78 -8.59 -10.08
C VAL A 53 6.24 -9.76 -9.26
N ASN A 54 6.22 -10.97 -9.83
CA ASN A 54 5.73 -12.15 -9.11
C ASN A 54 6.58 -12.47 -7.87
N GLN A 55 7.90 -12.31 -7.96
CA GLN A 55 8.80 -12.49 -6.83
C GLN A 55 8.52 -11.44 -5.75
N ALA A 56 8.46 -10.16 -6.10
CA ALA A 56 8.13 -9.08 -5.16
C ALA A 56 6.78 -9.31 -4.46
N MET A 57 5.75 -9.75 -5.20
CA MET A 57 4.44 -10.06 -4.61
C MET A 57 4.49 -11.25 -3.64
N LYS A 58 5.33 -12.25 -3.90
CA LYS A 58 5.53 -13.40 -3.01
C LYS A 58 6.25 -12.96 -1.73
N ASP A 59 7.26 -12.11 -1.85
CA ASP A 59 8.03 -11.60 -0.73
C ASP A 59 7.18 -10.67 0.14
N LEU A 60 6.38 -9.79 -0.46
CA LEU A 60 5.38 -8.97 0.24
C LEU A 60 4.37 -9.85 0.99
N LYS A 61 3.86 -10.90 0.36
CA LYS A 61 2.92 -11.83 0.99
C LYS A 61 3.54 -12.55 2.19
N TRP A 62 4.82 -12.94 2.08
CA TRP A 62 5.56 -13.54 3.19
C TRP A 62 5.77 -12.54 4.33
N LEU A 63 6.22 -11.33 4.01
CA LEU A 63 6.44 -10.24 4.96
C LEU A 63 5.17 -9.95 5.78
N PHE A 64 4.03 -9.83 5.10
CA PHE A 64 2.75 -9.54 5.74
C PHE A 64 2.16 -10.69 6.57
N ARG A 65 2.62 -11.92 6.33
CA ARG A 65 2.24 -13.07 7.15
C ARG A 65 3.07 -13.12 8.44
N GLU A 66 4.33 -12.71 8.34
CA GLU A 66 5.30 -12.84 9.44
C GLU A 66 5.20 -11.69 10.44
N TYR A 67 4.91 -10.48 9.95
CA TYR A 67 4.89 -9.26 10.77
C TYR A 67 3.49 -8.65 10.79
N GLU A 68 2.83 -8.74 11.94
CA GLU A 68 1.61 -7.99 12.23
C GLU A 68 1.92 -6.50 12.47
N GLY A 69 1.05 -5.61 12.02
CA GLY A 69 1.17 -4.17 12.26
C GLY A 69 2.02 -3.41 11.23
N LEU A 70 2.38 -4.03 10.10
CA LEU A 70 3.13 -3.35 9.04
C LEU A 70 2.28 -2.29 8.35
N GLU A 71 2.73 -1.03 8.38
CA GLU A 71 2.15 0.04 7.56
C GLU A 71 2.58 -0.14 6.10
N VAL A 72 1.59 -0.24 5.22
CA VAL A 72 1.77 -0.62 3.81
C VAL A 72 1.65 0.60 2.91
N ILE A 73 0.66 1.46 3.17
CA ILE A 73 0.33 2.62 2.35
C ILE A 73 -0.14 3.73 3.28
N THR A 74 0.41 4.92 3.10
CA THR A 74 -0.12 6.16 3.67
C THR A 74 -0.48 7.11 2.53
N MET A 75 -1.75 7.48 2.46
CA MET A 75 -2.28 8.47 1.53
C MET A 75 -2.70 9.70 2.33
N GLU A 76 -2.26 10.86 1.88
CA GLU A 76 -2.67 12.15 2.45
C GLU A 76 -3.38 12.95 1.36
N SER A 77 -4.62 13.34 1.62
CA SER A 77 -5.39 14.20 0.73
C SER A 77 -5.07 15.68 0.99
N LEU A 78 -5.39 16.53 0.01
CA LEU A 78 -5.18 17.99 0.11
C LEU A 78 -5.96 18.63 1.26
N ASP A 79 -7.05 18.02 1.71
CA ASP A 79 -7.84 18.44 2.88
C ASP A 79 -7.34 17.84 4.21
N GLY A 80 -6.13 17.28 4.23
CA GLY A 80 -5.45 16.81 5.45
C GLY A 80 -5.99 15.48 5.98
N VAL A 81 -6.69 14.68 5.17
CA VAL A 81 -7.12 13.34 5.58
C VAL A 81 -6.00 12.35 5.31
N LYS A 82 -5.53 11.72 6.39
CA LYS A 82 -4.55 10.64 6.34
C LYS A 82 -5.25 9.29 6.38
N THR A 83 -5.01 8.50 5.34
CA THR A 83 -5.49 7.12 5.22
C THR A 83 -4.29 6.20 5.29
N ARG A 84 -4.19 5.40 6.34
CA ARG A 84 -3.10 4.42 6.53
C ARG A 84 -3.63 3.02 6.41
N ILE A 85 -2.98 2.20 5.60
CA ILE A 85 -3.30 0.79 5.44
C ILE A 85 -2.25 0.01 6.22
N VAL A 86 -2.67 -0.66 7.30
CA VAL A 86 -1.79 -1.47 8.15
C VAL A 86 -2.23 -2.92 8.07
N LEU A 87 -1.28 -3.85 8.01
CA LEU A 87 -1.58 -5.28 7.92
C LEU A 87 -1.81 -5.95 9.27
#